data_AF-A0A417CAS1-F1
#
_entry.id   AF-A0A417CAS1-F1
#
_cell.length_a   1.000
_cell.length_b   1.000
_cell.length_c   1.000
_cell.angle_alpha   90.00
_cell.angle_beta   90.00
_cell.angle_gamma   90.00
#
_symmetry.space_group_name_H-M   'P 1'
#
loop_
_entity.id
_entity.type
_entity.pdbx_description
1 polymer ?
#
loop_
_entity_poly.entity_id
_entity_poly.type
_entity_poly.pdbx_seq_one_letter_code
_entity_poly.pdbx_strand_id
1 'polypeptide(L)'
;MSYYNTIRLLKGTAFLTTREYKNFEPGDTIWGNDSDAEEISRWNEDEKEKALDALKKYKCSYQESNGMYDIEEYALEYFDSDEDGEFVAGSDYDIAETE
;
A
#
# COMPACT_ATOMS: atom_id res chain seq x y z
N MET A 1 10.89 12.73 -14.59
CA MET A 1 11.34 11.35 -14.82
C MET A 1 10.78 10.55 -13.68
N SER A 2 9.81 9.67 -13.95
CA SER A 2 9.53 8.58 -13.02
C SER A 2 10.79 7.72 -12.98
N TYR A 3 11.22 7.34 -11.78
CA TYR A 3 12.39 6.50 -11.60
C TYR A 3 12.06 5.01 -11.77
N TYR A 4 10.78 4.67 -11.91
CA TYR A 4 10.26 3.31 -11.91
C TYR A 4 9.33 3.06 -13.09
N ASN A 5 9.40 1.87 -13.66
CA ASN A 5 8.58 1.47 -14.81
C ASN A 5 7.18 0.91 -14.45
N THR A 6 6.96 0.50 -13.20
CA THR A 6 5.74 -0.20 -12.76
C THR A 6 5.12 0.47 -11.55
N ILE A 7 3.79 0.45 -11.50
CA ILE A 7 2.98 0.97 -10.41
C ILE A 7 1.96 -0.09 -10.03
N ARG A 8 1.80 -0.40 -8.75
CA ARG A 8 0.71 -1.25 -8.26
C ARG A 8 -0.02 -0.61 -7.10
N LEU A 9 -1.33 -0.83 -7.03
CA LEU A 9 -2.16 -0.50 -5.87
C LEU A 9 -2.21 -1.70 -4.96
N LEU A 10 -1.80 -1.50 -3.71
CA LEU A 10 -1.79 -2.50 -2.67
C LEU A 10 -2.90 -2.22 -1.65
N LYS A 11 -3.44 -3.29 -1.08
CA LYS A 11 -4.31 -3.29 0.08
C LYS A 11 -3.70 -4.10 1.19
N GLY A 12 -3.45 -3.47 2.33
CA GLY A 12 -3.03 -4.15 3.56
C GLY A 12 -4.17 -4.17 4.56
N THR A 13 -4.29 -5.26 5.33
CA THR A 13 -5.23 -5.33 6.45
C THR A 13 -4.58 -5.98 7.66
N ALA A 14 -4.96 -5.55 8.86
CA ALA A 14 -4.50 -6.15 10.09
C ALA A 14 -5.54 -6.02 11.21
N PHE A 15 -5.58 -7.02 12.09
CA PHE A 15 -6.30 -6.95 13.35
C PHE A 15 -5.30 -6.97 14.50
N LEU A 16 -5.13 -5.82 15.16
CA LEU A 16 -4.12 -5.63 16.19
C LEU A 16 -4.75 -5.42 17.57
N THR A 17 -4.13 -5.96 18.62
CA THR A 17 -4.45 -5.54 19.99
C THR A 17 -4.01 -4.10 20.22
N THR A 18 -4.58 -3.43 21.23
CA THR A 18 -4.07 -2.11 21.68
C THR A 18 -2.57 -2.10 21.99
N ARG A 19 -1.98 -3.25 22.35
CA ARG A 19 -0.54 -3.35 22.63
C ARG A 19 0.28 -3.36 21.34
N GLU A 20 -0.18 -4.08 20.32
CA GLU A 20 0.49 -4.15 19.01
C GLU A 20 0.35 -2.81 18.27
N TYR A 21 -0.85 -2.23 18.27
CA TYR A 21 -1.12 -0.93 17.63
C TYR A 21 -0.22 0.21 18.14
N LYS A 22 0.28 0.14 19.38
CA LYS A 22 1.21 1.15 19.91
C LYS A 22 2.56 1.22 19.18
N ASN A 23 2.95 0.15 18.52
CA ASN A 23 4.17 0.10 17.72
C ASN A 23 3.87 0.05 16.22
N PHE A 24 2.60 0.17 15.83
CA PHE A 24 2.17 0.18 14.45
C PHE A 24 2.39 1.57 13.85
N GLU A 25 2.98 1.62 12.67
CA GLU A 25 3.17 2.83 11.87
C GLU A 25 2.39 2.71 10.55
N PRO A 26 1.83 3.83 10.02
CA PRO A 26 1.16 3.80 8.73
C PRO A 26 2.04 3.21 7.63
N GLY A 27 1.53 2.20 6.94
CA GLY A 27 2.16 1.43 5.90
C GLY A 27 2.81 0.12 6.36
N ASP A 28 2.81 -0.20 7.66
CA ASP A 28 3.29 -1.50 8.16
C ASP A 28 2.48 -2.68 7.57
N THR A 29 1.25 -2.47 7.11
CA THR A 29 0.49 -3.51 6.39
C THR A 29 0.79 -3.57 4.89
N ILE A 30 1.50 -2.59 4.34
CA ILE A 30 1.81 -2.44 2.91
C ILE A 30 3.23 -2.89 2.57
N TRP A 31 4.21 -2.57 3.41
CA TRP A 31 5.62 -2.86 3.18
C TRP A 31 6.28 -3.56 4.37
N GLY A 32 7.46 -4.13 4.14
CA GLY A 32 8.21 -4.86 5.14
C GLY A 32 7.99 -6.37 5.08
N ASN A 33 8.78 -7.12 5.85
CA ASN A 33 8.85 -8.58 5.74
C ASN A 33 7.59 -9.31 6.22
N ASP A 34 6.76 -8.65 7.03
CA ASP A 34 5.55 -9.23 7.60
C ASP A 34 4.26 -8.66 6.94
N SER A 35 4.40 -7.94 5.83
CA SER A 35 3.25 -7.47 5.04
C SER A 35 2.80 -8.56 4.06
N ASP A 36 1.52 -8.90 4.13
CA ASP A 36 0.80 -9.76 3.17
C ASP A 36 -0.15 -8.93 2.29
N ALA A 37 0.28 -7.73 1.87
CA ALA A 37 -0.56 -6.83 1.09
C ALA A 37 -1.03 -7.46 -0.23
N GLU A 38 -2.32 -7.32 -0.53
CA GLU A 38 -2.93 -7.80 -1.77
C GLU A 38 -2.73 -6.77 -2.89
N GLU A 39 -2.29 -7.23 -4.05
CA GLU A 39 -2.27 -6.42 -5.27
C GLU A 39 -3.68 -6.30 -5.85
N ILE A 40 -4.23 -5.08 -5.81
CA ILE A 40 -5.58 -4.77 -6.30
C ILE A 40 -5.56 -4.43 -7.78
N SER A 41 -4.51 -3.74 -8.24
CA SER A 41 -4.39 -3.28 -9.61
C SER A 41 -2.93 -2.94 -9.94
N ARG A 42 -2.61 -2.94 -11.23
CA ARG A 42 -1.27 -2.68 -11.75
C ARG A 42 -1.32 -1.84 -13.02
N TRP A 43 -0.32 -0.98 -13.17
CA TRP A 43 -0.14 -0.05 -14.29
C TRP A 43 1.34 0.10 -14.65
N ASN A 44 1.60 0.64 -15.84
CA ASN A 44 2.92 1.10 -16.23
C ASN A 44 3.12 2.57 -15.83
N GLU A 45 4.36 3.06 -15.89
CA GLU A 45 4.72 4.44 -15.55
C GLU A 45 3.91 5.51 -16.31
N ASP A 46 3.57 5.24 -17.58
CA ASP A 46 2.80 6.14 -18.44
C ASP A 46 1.36 6.36 -17.93
N GLU A 47 0.87 5.47 -17.07
CA GLU A 47 -0.48 5.49 -16.52
C GLU A 47 -0.51 6.00 -15.07
N LYS A 48 0.57 6.66 -14.61
CA LYS A 48 0.68 7.21 -13.25
C LYS A 48 -0.51 8.05 -12.82
N GLU A 49 -1.04 8.92 -13.70
CA GLU A 49 -2.21 9.73 -13.37
C GLU A 49 -3.46 8.89 -13.11
N LYS A 50 -3.64 7.78 -13.83
CA LYS A 50 -4.76 6.85 -13.59
C LYS A 50 -4.60 6.11 -12.27
N ALA A 51 -3.38 5.69 -11.94
CA ALA A 51 -3.07 5.05 -10.66
C ALA A 51 -3.36 6.01 -9.49
N LEU A 52 -2.95 7.28 -9.59
CA LEU A 52 -3.22 8.31 -8.59
C LEU A 52 -4.73 8.61 -8.45
N ASP A 53 -5.49 8.63 -9.56
CA ASP A 53 -6.95 8.76 -9.50
C ASP A 53 -7.62 7.54 -8.86
N ALA A 54 -7.09 6.33 -9.12
CA ALA A 54 -7.55 5.12 -8.47
C ALA A 54 -7.31 5.17 -6.96
N LEU A 55 -6.12 5.58 -6.50
CA LEU A 55 -5.78 5.69 -5.08
C LEU A 55 -6.76 6.61 -4.32
N LYS A 56 -7.17 7.73 -4.92
CA LYS A 56 -8.14 8.68 -4.31
C LYS A 56 -9.52 8.09 -4.01
N LYS A 57 -9.85 6.93 -4.59
CA LYS A 57 -11.11 6.22 -4.33
C LYS A 57 -11.06 5.41 -3.04
N TYR A 58 -9.86 5.21 -2.50
CA TYR A 58 -9.60 4.45 -1.29
C TYR A 58 -9.13 5.39 -0.18
N LYS A 59 -9.30 4.95 1.05
CA LYS A 59 -8.83 5.64 2.25
C LYS A 59 -8.33 4.63 3.26
N CYS A 60 -7.31 5.00 4.03
CA CYS A 60 -6.82 4.18 5.12
C CYS A 60 -7.72 4.35 6.36
N SER A 61 -7.97 3.27 7.08
CA SER A 61 -8.82 3.22 8.26
C SER A 61 -8.10 2.57 9.43
N TYR A 62 -8.28 3.12 10.63
CA TYR A 62 -7.69 2.61 11.87
C TYR A 62 -8.75 2.68 12.99
N GLN A 63 -9.61 1.68 13.05
CA GLN A 63 -10.79 1.72 13.91
C GLN A 63 -10.58 0.91 15.18
N GLU A 64 -10.71 1.56 16.34
CA GLU A 64 -10.68 0.87 17.64
C GLU A 64 -12.06 0.33 18.00
N SER A 65 -12.12 -0.94 18.40
CA SER A 65 -13.30 -1.58 18.96
C SER A 65 -12.91 -2.63 19.99
N ASN A 66 -13.37 -2.43 21.23
CA ASN A 66 -13.18 -3.37 22.35
C ASN A 66 -11.70 -3.75 22.60
N GLY A 67 -10.78 -2.79 22.49
CA GLY A 67 -9.35 -3.03 22.71
C GLY A 67 -8.63 -3.70 21.54
N MET A 68 -9.30 -3.84 20.40
CA MET A 68 -8.72 -4.27 19.12
C MET A 68 -8.79 -3.12 18.12
N TYR A 69 -7.86 -3.10 17.18
CA TYR A 69 -7.82 -2.18 16.05
C TYR A 69 -8.01 -2.97 14.77
N ASP A 70 -9.02 -2.58 14.01
CA ASP A 70 -9.23 -3.02 12.62
C ASP A 70 -8.54 -1.99 11.71
N ILE A 71 -7.56 -2.45 10.95
CA ILE A 71 -6.70 -1.62 10.11
C ILE A 71 -6.91 -2.03 8.66
N GLU A 72 -7.14 -1.03 7.82
CA GLU A 72 -7.18 -1.18 6.37
C GLU A 72 -6.34 -0.06 5.76
N GLU A 73 -5.30 -0.40 4.99
CA GLU A 73 -4.43 0.56 4.33
C GLU A 73 -4.41 0.34 2.82
N TYR A 74 -4.21 1.45 2.10
CA TYR A 74 -4.05 1.44 0.65
C TYR A 74 -2.87 2.32 0.27
N ALA A 75 -2.05 1.83 -0.66
CA ALA A 75 -0.94 2.61 -1.19
C ALA A 75 -0.65 2.25 -2.64
N LEU A 76 -0.14 3.22 -3.39
CA LEU A 76 0.59 2.92 -4.61
C LEU A 76 2.03 2.60 -4.26
N GLU A 77 2.54 1.51 -4.82
CA GLU A 77 3.96 1.20 -4.85
C GLU A 77 4.49 1.45 -6.26
N TYR A 78 5.63 2.12 -6.34
CA TYR A 78 6.38 2.39 -7.57
C TYR A 78 7.68 1.60 -7.52
N PHE A 79 7.90 0.70 -8.47
CA PHE A 79 9.07 -0.17 -8.51
C PHE A 79 9.47 -0.51 -9.96
N ASP A 80 10.71 -0.96 -10.14
CA ASP A 80 11.14 -1.52 -11.42
C ASP A 80 10.81 -3.00 -11.49
N SER A 81 10.12 -3.38 -12.57
CA SER A 81 9.91 -4.76 -12.96
C SER A 81 10.67 -5.13 -14.23
N ASP A 82 10.90 -6.42 -14.44
CA ASP A 82 11.46 -6.95 -15.68
C ASP A 82 10.38 -7.14 -16.77
N GLU A 83 10.76 -7.77 -17.89
CA GLU A 83 9.84 -8.00 -19.02
C GLU A 83 8.69 -8.98 -18.67
N ASP A 84 8.84 -9.78 -17.62
CA ASP A 84 7.82 -10.68 -17.12
C ASP A 84 6.92 -10.00 -16.06
N GLY A 85 7.22 -8.75 -15.69
CA GLY A 85 6.53 -7.99 -14.67
C GLY A 85 6.93 -8.37 -13.25
N GLU A 86 8.00 -9.13 -13.09
CA GLU A 86 8.53 -9.54 -11.80
C GLU A 86 9.33 -8.41 -11.17
N PHE A 87 9.29 -8.31 -9.83
CA PHE A 87 10.01 -7.27 -9.11
C PHE A 87 11.53 -7.38 -9.31
N VAL A 88 12.16 -6.28 -9.70
CA VAL A 88 13.61 -6.19 -9.86
C VAL A 88 14.24 -5.36 -8.75
N ALA A 89 13.80 -4.10 -8.59
CA ALA A 89 14.43 -3.19 -7.66
C ALA A 89 13.58 -1.95 -7.33
N GLY A 90 13.93 -1.34 -6.19
CA GLY A 90 13.39 -0.07 -5.76
C GLY A 90 11.96 -0.18 -5.25
N SER A 91 11.59 0.76 -4.39
CA SER A 91 10.21 0.89 -3.97
C SER A 91 10.00 2.25 -3.33
N ASP A 92 9.15 3.06 -3.93
CA ASP A 92 8.59 4.27 -3.33
C ASP A 92 7.07 4.10 -3.17
N TYR A 93 6.49 4.83 -2.22
CA TYR A 93 5.08 4.67 -1.88
C TYR A 93 4.34 6.00 -1.80
N ASP A 94 3.10 6.00 -2.30
CA ASP A 94 2.08 7.01 -1.99
C ASP A 94 0.94 6.33 -1.22
N ILE A 95 0.83 6.63 0.08
CA ILE A 95 -0.25 6.10 0.93
C ILE A 95 -1.53 6.93 0.72
N ALA A 96 -2.68 6.27 0.68
CA ALA A 96 -3.98 6.92 0.60
C ALA A 96 -4.26 7.78 1.85
N GLU A 97 -5.09 8.81 1.69
CA GLU A 97 -5.53 9.63 2.82
C GLU A 97 -6.27 8.78 3.87
N THR A 98 -6.19 9.18 5.14
CA THR A 98 -6.96 8.55 6.21
C THR A 98 -8.44 8.96 6.16
N GLU A 99 -9.34 8.07 6.58
CA GLU A 99 -10.79 8.32 6.67
C GLU A 99 -11.19 9.54 7.50
#